data_AF-A0A1T4WWK1-F1
#
_entry.id   AF-A0A1T4WWK1-F1
#
_cell.length_a   1.000
_cell.length_b   1.000
_cell.length_c   1.000
_cell.angle_alpha   90.00
_cell.angle_beta   90.00
_cell.angle_gamma   90.00
#
_symmetry.space_group_name_H-M   'P 1'
#
loop_
_entity.id
_entity.type
_entity.pdbx_description
1 polymer ?
#
loop_
_entity_poly.entity_id
_entity_poly.type
_entity_poly.pdbx_seq_one_letter_code
_entity_poly.pdbx_strand_id
1 'polypeptide(L)'
;MAEARILRNVHQVYKYLREEAGFQVSYGKVRDAISRRELPQRRGGGWVEQTVVQWARAALAPTVDESARLDAPQGGSSLLGEQKIARQVSLMQLKESRERFSLAKDRGRYIETPVVERELAERWTAVKLLLRSWIQESGPDVAALFGGDAERAQELVALVEGNADKADELSRRQFAVLPELVASFERRLAEVLNNLSSGNWFTEEMASAWAQYQQSVEDEELETARELITLVGGNQDAAPKLLGRFWIAPREVRQ
;
A
#
# COMPACT_ATOMS: atom_id res chain seq x y z
N MET A 1 16.93 69.10 19.98
CA MET A 1 17.67 68.02 19.28
C MET A 1 18.75 67.54 20.22
N ALA A 2 18.66 66.31 20.73
CA ALA A 2 19.62 65.80 21.71
C ALA A 2 20.98 65.56 21.03
N GLU A 3 22.06 66.11 21.58
CA GLU A 3 23.41 65.88 21.09
C GLU A 3 23.76 64.38 21.19
N ALA A 4 24.23 63.80 20.08
CA ALA A 4 24.63 62.40 20.06
C ALA A 4 25.91 62.21 20.90
N ARG A 5 25.82 61.46 22.00
CA ARG A 5 26.96 61.18 22.88
C ARG A 5 27.99 60.32 22.14
N ILE A 6 29.25 60.75 22.23
CA ILE A 6 30.39 60.15 21.50
C ILE A 6 31.28 59.41 22.48
N LEU A 7 31.48 58.12 22.23
CA LEU A 7 32.34 57.23 23.00
C LEU A 7 33.75 57.30 22.39
N ARG A 8 34.72 57.81 23.14
CA ARG A 8 36.05 58.18 22.62
C ARG A 8 37.06 57.03 22.66
N ASN A 9 36.88 56.07 23.56
CA ASN A 9 37.78 54.94 23.71
C ASN A 9 37.03 53.60 23.76
N VAL A 10 37.75 52.51 23.49
CA VAL A 10 37.20 51.14 23.48
C VAL A 10 36.55 50.78 24.82
N HIS A 11 37.13 51.28 25.92
CA HIS A 11 36.61 51.03 27.26
C HIS A 11 35.25 51.68 27.51
N GLN A 12 35.00 52.88 26.99
CA GLN A 12 33.71 53.55 27.03
C GLN A 12 32.66 52.81 26.20
N VAL A 13 33.04 52.26 25.05
CA VAL A 13 32.15 51.41 24.22
C VAL A 13 31.76 50.14 24.97
N TYR A 14 32.74 49.46 25.58
CA TYR A 14 32.50 48.28 26.40
C TYR A 14 31.59 48.57 27.60
N LYS A 15 31.90 49.63 28.36
CA LYS A 15 31.13 50.02 29.56
C LYS A 15 29.69 50.36 29.20
N TYR A 16 29.49 51.18 28.16
CA TYR A 16 28.18 51.54 27.66
C TYR A 16 27.36 50.32 27.26
N LEU A 17 27.95 49.37 26.51
CA LEU A 17 27.23 48.18 26.06
C LEU A 17 26.82 47.25 27.20
N ARG A 18 27.67 47.12 28.22
CA ARG A 18 27.43 46.21 29.35
C ARG A 18 26.51 46.81 30.41
N GLU A 19 26.73 48.07 30.77
CA GLU A 19 26.07 48.70 31.92
C GLU A 19 24.84 49.51 31.51
N GLU A 20 24.87 50.22 30.38
CA GLU A 20 23.79 51.13 29.96
C GLU A 20 22.85 50.48 28.93
N ALA A 21 23.39 49.69 27.99
CA ALA A 21 22.61 49.07 26.91
C ALA A 21 22.21 47.60 27.15
N GLY A 22 22.69 46.96 28.23
CA GLY A 22 22.24 45.63 28.67
C GLY A 22 22.68 44.44 27.80
N PHE A 23 23.76 44.55 27.04
CA PHE A 23 24.29 43.45 26.20
C PHE A 23 25.38 42.65 26.91
N GLN A 24 25.42 41.33 26.69
CA GLN A 24 26.53 40.50 27.12
C GLN A 24 27.69 40.64 26.14
N VAL A 25 28.72 41.37 26.55
CA VAL A 25 29.93 41.60 25.76
C VAL A 25 31.16 41.53 26.64
N SER A 26 32.27 41.04 26.07
CA SER A 26 33.59 41.10 26.69
C SER A 26 34.41 42.22 26.06
N TYR A 27 35.33 42.81 26.82
CA TYR A 27 36.18 43.90 26.33
C TYR A 27 36.99 43.50 25.09
N GLY A 28 37.51 42.27 25.07
CA GLY A 28 38.23 41.73 23.91
C GLY A 28 37.38 41.67 22.65
N LYS A 29 36.11 41.29 22.76
CA LYS A 29 35.18 41.22 21.62
C LYS A 29 34.91 42.60 21.01
N VAL A 30 34.81 43.66 21.83
CA VAL A 30 34.69 45.04 21.35
C VAL A 30 35.97 45.49 20.65
N ARG A 31 37.13 45.19 21.24
CA ARG A 31 38.44 45.53 20.66
C ARG A 31 38.64 44.87 19.30
N ASP A 32 38.26 43.59 19.18
CA ASP A 32 38.42 42.82 17.95
C ASP A 32 37.45 43.26 16.85
N ALA A 33 36.22 43.64 17.20
CA ALA A 33 35.27 44.22 16.25
C ALA A 33 35.75 45.57 15.69
N ILE A 34 36.44 46.37 16.51
CA ILE A 34 37.05 47.62 16.07
C ILE A 34 38.25 47.35 15.15
N SER A 35 39.12 46.38 15.48
CA SER A 35 40.28 46.06 14.64
C SER A 35 39.86 45.47 13.28
N ARG A 36 38.75 44.73 13.24
CA ARG A 36 38.13 44.19 12.01
C ARG A 36 37.28 45.20 11.24
N ARG A 37 37.18 46.45 11.72
CA ARG A 37 36.36 47.54 11.14
C ARG A 37 34.86 47.22 11.05
N GLU A 38 34.36 46.31 11.89
CA GLU A 38 32.94 45.99 11.99
C GLU A 38 32.15 47.11 12.70
N LEU A 39 32.83 47.88 13.55
CA LEU A 39 32.33 49.10 14.19
C LEU A 39 32.92 50.34 13.51
N PRO A 40 32.17 51.00 12.60
CA PRO A 40 32.71 52.12 11.84
C PRO A 40 32.97 53.33 12.75
N GLN A 41 34.19 53.87 12.65
CA GLN A 41 34.62 55.04 13.42
C GLN A 41 34.29 56.34 12.67
N ARG A 42 33.92 57.40 13.39
CA ARG A 42 33.64 58.71 12.79
C ARG A 42 34.94 59.38 12.29
N ARG A 43 34.84 60.19 11.23
CA ARG A 43 35.90 61.13 10.82
C ARG A 43 36.11 62.16 11.94
N GLY A 44 37.20 62.01 12.71
CA GLY A 44 37.47 62.77 13.95
C GLY A 44 37.70 61.89 15.18
N GLY A 45 37.56 60.57 15.06
CA GLY A 45 37.75 59.62 16.15
C GLY A 45 36.49 59.36 16.97
N GLY A 46 36.51 58.24 17.71
CA GLY A 46 35.38 57.78 18.53
C GLY A 46 34.20 57.16 17.76
N TRP A 47 33.23 56.65 18.52
CA TRP A 47 32.05 55.96 18.04
C TRP A 47 30.78 56.62 18.55
N VAL A 48 29.78 56.71 17.68
CA VAL A 48 28.45 57.23 18.04
C VAL A 48 27.66 56.11 18.71
N GLU A 49 27.01 56.41 19.83
CA GLU A 49 26.24 55.42 20.61
C GLU A 49 25.24 54.63 19.75
N GLN A 50 24.51 55.29 18.87
CA GLN A 50 23.54 54.62 17.98
C GLN A 50 24.19 53.54 17.11
N THR A 51 25.37 53.81 16.56
CA THR A 51 26.13 52.86 15.74
C THR A 51 26.62 51.68 16.57
N VAL A 52 27.03 51.95 17.81
CA VAL A 52 27.47 50.93 18.77
C VAL A 52 26.32 50.00 19.17
N VAL A 53 25.13 50.56 19.44
CA VAL A 53 23.92 49.77 19.74
C VAL A 53 23.47 48.96 18.52
N GLN A 54 23.53 49.53 17.32
CA GLN A 54 23.14 48.84 16.09
C GLN A 54 24.06 47.64 15.84
N TRP A 55 25.37 47.81 15.99
CA TRP A 55 26.32 46.70 15.92
C TRP A 55 26.04 45.65 17.02
N ALA A 56 25.80 46.09 18.25
CA ALA A 56 25.52 45.17 19.36
C ALA A 56 24.27 44.31 19.12
N ARG A 57 23.20 44.90 18.58
CA ARG A 57 21.99 44.14 18.20
C ARG A 57 22.25 43.11 17.10
N ALA A 58 23.20 43.36 16.21
CA ALA A 58 23.56 42.45 15.13
C ALA A 58 24.54 41.34 15.58
N ALA A 59 25.47 41.66 16.48
CA ALA A 59 26.62 40.81 16.80
C ALA A 59 26.59 40.19 18.21
N LEU A 60 25.71 40.66 19.10
CA LEU A 60 25.64 40.26 20.50
C LEU A 60 24.23 39.79 20.87
N ALA A 61 24.16 38.75 21.71
CA ALA A 61 22.92 38.32 22.31
C ALA A 61 22.49 39.33 23.41
N PRO A 62 21.22 39.73 23.47
CA PRO A 62 20.72 40.55 24.57
C PRO A 62 20.82 39.76 25.89
N THR A 63 21.21 40.44 26.97
CA THR A 63 21.21 39.84 28.32
C THR A 63 19.76 39.72 28.78
N VAL A 64 19.10 38.62 28.45
CA VAL A 64 17.80 38.29 29.04
C VAL A 64 18.08 37.69 30.42
N ASP A 65 17.48 38.28 31.45
CA ASP A 65 17.55 37.79 32.83
C ASP A 65 16.89 36.39 32.89
N GLU A 66 17.72 35.34 32.99
CA GLU A 66 17.33 33.93 32.86
C GLU A 66 16.79 33.30 34.15
N SER A 67 16.50 34.09 35.19
CA SER A 67 16.04 33.57 36.49
C SER A 67 14.54 33.22 36.55
N ALA A 68 13.74 33.65 35.58
CA ALA A 68 12.28 33.40 35.56
C ALA A 68 11.82 32.35 34.53
N ARG A 69 12.73 31.76 33.74
CA ARG A 69 12.39 30.81 32.65
C ARG A 69 12.74 29.35 32.91
N LEU A 70 13.34 29.02 34.05
CA LEU A 70 13.72 27.65 34.38
C LEU A 70 12.54 26.75 34.84
N ASP A 71 11.34 27.32 35.07
CA ASP A 71 10.13 26.57 35.45
C ASP A 71 9.03 26.54 34.37
N ALA A 72 9.30 27.02 33.16
CA ALA A 72 8.40 26.82 32.02
C ALA A 72 9.02 25.75 31.09
N PRO A 73 8.32 24.64 30.76
CA PRO A 73 8.82 23.72 29.76
C PRO A 73 9.00 24.50 28.46
N GLN A 74 10.25 24.61 28.02
CA GLN A 74 10.59 25.26 26.78
C GLN A 74 9.87 24.53 25.65
N GLY A 75 8.98 25.23 24.94
CA GLY A 75 8.38 24.80 23.68
C GLY A 75 9.47 24.67 22.62
N GLY A 76 10.29 23.63 22.72
CA GLY A 76 11.27 23.25 21.73
C GLY A 76 10.54 22.64 20.54
N SER A 77 10.46 23.40 19.45
CA SER A 77 10.14 22.95 18.08
C SER A 77 9.23 21.71 17.97
N SER A 78 7.92 21.96 17.93
CA SER A 78 6.84 20.97 17.80
C SER A 78 7.09 19.92 16.69
N LEU A 79 7.83 20.28 15.64
CA LEU A 79 8.05 19.42 14.47
C LEU A 79 8.86 18.15 14.76
N LEU A 80 9.87 18.20 15.65
CA LEU A 80 10.68 17.00 15.95
C LEU A 80 9.98 16.07 16.96
N GLY A 81 9.19 16.63 17.87
CA GLY A 81 8.34 15.87 18.78
C GLY A 81 7.21 15.17 18.03
N GLU A 82 6.52 15.89 17.15
CA GLU A 82 5.46 15.35 16.27
C GLU A 82 6.00 14.24 15.36
N GLN A 83 7.18 14.41 14.75
CA GLN A 83 7.79 13.37 13.92
C GLN A 83 8.17 12.11 14.72
N LYS A 84 8.63 12.25 15.96
CA LYS A 84 8.92 11.10 16.84
C LYS A 84 7.65 10.38 17.24
N ILE A 85 6.60 11.11 17.62
CA ILE A 85 5.29 10.55 17.95
C ILE A 85 4.70 9.84 16.73
N ALA A 86 4.74 10.45 15.55
CA ALA A 86 4.25 9.84 14.32
C ALA A 86 4.98 8.54 13.97
N ARG A 87 6.32 8.50 14.13
CA ARG A 87 7.10 7.25 13.94
C ARG A 87 6.79 6.20 15.00
N GLN A 88 6.55 6.60 16.24
CA GLN A 88 6.19 5.67 17.30
C GLN A 88 4.81 5.07 17.05
N VAL A 89 3.84 5.89 16.63
CA VAL A 89 2.50 5.44 16.23
C VAL A 89 2.59 4.48 15.04
N SER A 90 3.38 4.81 14.00
CA SER A 90 3.51 3.91 12.84
C SER A 90 4.17 2.57 13.18
N LEU A 91 5.16 2.57 14.09
CA LEU A 91 5.77 1.33 14.59
C LEU A 91 4.79 0.51 15.43
N MET A 92 3.96 1.15 16.26
CA MET A 92 2.92 0.46 17.03
C MET A 92 1.86 -0.14 16.10
N GLN A 93 1.41 0.61 15.09
CA GLN A 93 0.48 0.11 14.08
C GLN A 93 1.06 -1.08 13.30
N LEU A 94 2.35 -1.04 12.97
CA LEU A 94 3.02 -2.15 12.28
C LEU A 94 3.14 -3.39 13.17
N LYS A 95 3.39 -3.22 14.47
CA LYS A 95 3.40 -4.34 15.43
C LYS A 95 2.02 -4.94 15.58
N GLU A 96 1.02 -4.10 15.77
CA GLU A 96 -0.38 -4.51 15.88
C GLU A 96 -0.84 -5.24 14.61
N SER A 97 -0.49 -4.74 13.42
CA SER A 97 -0.84 -5.42 12.17
C SER A 97 -0.15 -6.78 12.02
N ARG A 98 1.12 -6.89 12.42
CA ARG A 98 1.84 -8.18 12.43
C ARG A 98 1.26 -9.17 13.42
N GLU A 99 0.91 -8.73 14.62
CA GLU A 99 0.28 -9.59 15.63
C GLU A 99 -1.10 -10.05 15.17
N ARG A 100 -1.92 -9.15 14.62
CA ARG A 100 -3.22 -9.49 14.02
C ARG A 100 -3.05 -10.50 12.87
N PHE A 101 -2.09 -10.29 11.99
CA PHE A 101 -1.80 -11.22 10.90
C PHE A 101 -1.34 -12.59 11.42
N SER A 102 -0.46 -12.64 12.41
CA SER A 102 0.00 -13.88 13.03
C SER A 102 -1.16 -14.66 13.65
N LEU A 103 -2.01 -13.98 14.43
CA LEU A 103 -3.19 -14.60 15.04
C LEU A 103 -4.17 -15.12 14.00
N ALA A 104 -4.40 -14.37 12.92
CA ALA A 104 -5.25 -14.81 11.82
C ALA A 104 -4.63 -15.99 11.04
N LYS A 105 -3.30 -16.03 10.88
CA LYS A 105 -2.58 -17.17 10.31
C LYS A 105 -2.74 -18.41 11.18
N ASP A 106 -2.51 -18.29 12.49
CA ASP A 106 -2.62 -19.41 13.45
C ASP A 106 -4.05 -19.96 13.53
N ARG A 107 -5.06 -19.11 13.28
CA ARG A 107 -6.46 -19.50 13.16
C ARG A 107 -6.82 -20.13 11.81
N GLY A 108 -5.89 -20.27 10.87
CA GLY A 108 -6.14 -20.88 9.56
C GLY A 108 -6.80 -19.96 8.53
N ARG A 109 -6.88 -18.64 8.75
CA ARG A 109 -7.50 -17.70 7.79
C ARG A 109 -6.69 -17.49 6.52
N TYR A 110 -5.42 -17.87 6.54
CA TYR A 110 -4.52 -17.69 5.41
C TYR A 110 -3.94 -19.03 5.00
N ILE A 111 -3.98 -19.29 3.71
CA ILE A 111 -3.28 -20.41 3.09
C ILE A 111 -1.94 -19.87 2.59
N GLU A 112 -0.87 -20.63 2.78
CA GLU A 112 0.45 -20.22 2.33
C GLU A 112 0.50 -20.17 0.79
N THR A 113 1.04 -19.08 0.24
CA THR A 113 1.16 -18.88 -1.21
C THR A 113 1.79 -20.08 -1.94
N PRO A 114 2.87 -20.71 -1.44
CA PRO A 114 3.47 -21.86 -2.13
C PRO A 114 2.54 -23.06 -2.28
N VAL A 115 1.60 -23.26 -1.34
CA VAL A 115 0.62 -24.34 -1.40
C VAL A 115 -0.36 -24.08 -2.54
N VAL A 116 -0.87 -22.84 -2.61
CA VAL A 116 -1.79 -22.42 -3.69
C VAL A 116 -1.11 -22.49 -5.05
N GLU A 117 0.13 -22.01 -5.17
CA GLU A 117 0.89 -22.05 -6.43
C GLU A 117 1.14 -23.48 -6.91
N ARG A 118 1.48 -24.40 -6.00
CA ARG A 118 1.68 -25.82 -6.31
C ARG A 118 0.37 -26.46 -6.79
N GLU A 119 -0.72 -26.23 -6.07
CA GLU A 119 -2.06 -26.70 -6.45
C GLU A 119 -2.44 -26.20 -7.86
N LEU A 120 -2.22 -24.91 -8.15
CA LEU A 120 -2.52 -24.34 -9.46
C LEU A 120 -1.65 -24.97 -10.57
N ALA A 121 -0.38 -25.25 -10.30
CA ALA A 121 0.51 -25.92 -11.25
C ALA A 121 0.06 -27.37 -11.55
N GLU A 122 -0.38 -28.10 -10.53
CA GLU A 122 -0.93 -29.45 -10.69
C GLU A 122 -2.23 -29.44 -11.49
N ARG A 123 -3.15 -28.52 -11.18
CA ARG A 123 -4.38 -28.31 -11.96
C ARG A 123 -4.09 -27.98 -13.42
N TRP A 124 -3.14 -27.09 -13.68
CA TRP A 124 -2.75 -26.75 -15.05
C TRP A 124 -2.21 -27.96 -15.81
N THR A 125 -1.43 -28.81 -15.13
CA THR A 125 -0.94 -30.06 -15.71
C THR A 125 -2.09 -30.99 -16.06
N ALA A 126 -3.08 -31.13 -15.18
CA ALA A 126 -4.29 -31.92 -15.44
C ALA A 126 -5.10 -31.37 -16.62
N VAL A 127 -5.34 -30.05 -16.68
CA VAL A 127 -6.00 -29.38 -17.82
C VAL A 127 -5.29 -29.73 -19.12
N LYS A 128 -3.96 -29.59 -19.15
CA LYS A 128 -3.16 -29.86 -20.34
C LYS A 128 -3.31 -31.31 -20.81
N LEU A 129 -3.34 -32.28 -19.88
CA LEU A 129 -3.52 -33.69 -20.21
C LEU A 129 -4.93 -33.97 -20.75
N LEU A 130 -5.96 -33.42 -20.10
CA LEU A 130 -7.36 -33.59 -20.53
C LEU A 130 -7.62 -32.98 -21.91
N LEU A 131 -7.13 -31.75 -22.14
CA LEU A 131 -7.24 -31.10 -23.45
C LEU A 131 -6.47 -31.86 -24.53
N ARG A 132 -5.29 -32.41 -24.21
CA ARG A 132 -4.53 -33.22 -25.16
C ARG A 132 -5.28 -34.49 -25.56
N SER A 133 -5.85 -35.22 -24.59
CA SER A 133 -6.66 -36.42 -24.87
C SER A 133 -7.82 -36.07 -25.78
N TRP A 134 -8.54 -34.98 -25.45
CA TRP A 134 -9.66 -34.51 -26.26
C TRP A 134 -9.25 -34.15 -27.69
N ILE A 135 -8.14 -33.43 -27.90
CA ILE A 135 -7.66 -33.10 -29.27
C ILE A 135 -7.39 -34.39 -30.05
N GLN A 136 -6.79 -35.39 -29.42
CA GLN A 136 -6.48 -36.67 -30.06
C GLN A 136 -7.76 -37.44 -30.43
N GLU A 137 -8.75 -37.43 -29.54
CA GLU A 137 -10.04 -38.11 -29.73
C GLU A 137 -10.97 -37.39 -30.71
N SER A 138 -10.91 -36.06 -30.77
CA SER A 138 -11.81 -35.23 -31.59
C SER A 138 -11.35 -35.07 -33.04
N GLY A 139 -10.17 -35.60 -33.38
CA GLY A 139 -9.64 -35.54 -34.75
C GLY A 139 -10.65 -35.98 -35.82
N PRO A 140 -11.35 -37.12 -35.67
CA PRO A 140 -12.39 -37.57 -36.60
C PRO A 140 -13.57 -36.60 -36.72
N ASP A 141 -14.08 -36.08 -35.60
CA ASP A 141 -15.21 -35.14 -35.59
C ASP A 141 -14.84 -33.82 -36.27
N VAL A 142 -13.63 -33.29 -35.99
CA VAL A 142 -13.10 -32.11 -36.65
C VAL A 142 -12.91 -32.38 -38.14
N ALA A 143 -12.36 -33.55 -38.52
CA ALA A 143 -12.20 -33.91 -39.93
C ALA A 143 -13.55 -33.98 -40.67
N ALA A 144 -14.59 -34.53 -40.03
CA ALA A 144 -15.94 -34.60 -40.60
C ALA A 144 -16.50 -33.20 -40.91
N LEU A 145 -16.33 -32.23 -40.01
CA LEU A 145 -16.76 -30.84 -40.19
C LEU A 145 -16.16 -30.17 -41.44
N PHE A 146 -14.94 -30.54 -41.84
CA PHE A 146 -14.23 -29.99 -43.01
C PHE A 146 -14.37 -30.86 -44.28
N GLY A 147 -15.27 -31.85 -44.29
CA GLY A 147 -15.51 -32.68 -45.46
C GLY A 147 -14.72 -33.99 -45.50
N GLY A 148 -14.19 -34.45 -44.36
CA GLY A 148 -13.67 -35.81 -44.20
C GLY A 148 -14.77 -36.89 -44.18
N ASP A 149 -16.04 -36.48 -44.07
CA ASP A 149 -17.21 -37.34 -44.20
C ASP A 149 -17.68 -37.41 -45.68
N ALA A 150 -18.16 -38.57 -46.11
CA ALA A 150 -18.55 -38.83 -47.50
C ALA A 150 -19.74 -37.98 -47.96
N GLU A 151 -20.75 -37.74 -47.12
CA GLU A 151 -21.91 -36.90 -47.46
C GLU A 151 -21.46 -35.45 -47.59
N ARG A 152 -20.66 -34.97 -46.64
CA ARG A 152 -20.16 -33.58 -46.67
C ARG A 152 -19.20 -33.34 -47.83
N ALA A 153 -18.35 -34.32 -48.16
CA ALA A 153 -17.49 -34.28 -49.34
C ALA A 153 -18.31 -34.18 -50.63
N GLN A 154 -19.40 -34.93 -50.76
CA GLN A 154 -20.31 -34.86 -51.91
C GLN A 154 -20.98 -33.48 -52.03
N GLU A 155 -21.42 -32.90 -50.91
CA GLU A 155 -21.98 -31.53 -50.90
C GLU A 155 -20.96 -30.49 -51.37
N LEU A 156 -19.71 -30.60 -50.91
CA LEU A 156 -18.63 -29.71 -51.34
C LEU A 156 -18.32 -29.90 -52.82
N VAL A 157 -18.24 -31.13 -53.32
CA VAL A 157 -18.05 -31.42 -54.76
C VAL A 157 -19.19 -30.85 -55.59
N ALA A 158 -20.44 -30.98 -55.14
CA ALA A 158 -21.60 -30.40 -55.81
C ALA A 158 -21.58 -28.87 -55.81
N LEU A 159 -21.02 -28.23 -54.78
CA LEU A 159 -20.87 -26.78 -54.72
C LEU A 159 -19.87 -26.26 -55.77
N VAL A 160 -18.65 -26.82 -55.80
CA VAL A 160 -17.58 -26.36 -56.68
C VAL A 160 -17.70 -26.90 -58.10
N GLU A 161 -18.29 -28.08 -58.31
CA GLU A 161 -18.39 -28.76 -59.62
C GLU A 161 -17.03 -28.92 -60.33
N GLY A 162 -15.93 -28.93 -59.57
CA GLY A 162 -14.56 -28.93 -60.11
C GLY A 162 -14.09 -27.59 -60.71
N ASN A 163 -14.85 -26.49 -60.55
CA ASN A 163 -14.49 -25.17 -61.04
C ASN A 163 -13.57 -24.43 -60.04
N ALA A 164 -12.37 -24.07 -60.49
CA ALA A 164 -11.38 -23.31 -59.70
C ALA A 164 -11.86 -21.89 -59.33
N ASP A 165 -12.72 -21.27 -60.12
CA ASP A 165 -13.23 -19.91 -59.87
C ASP A 165 -14.14 -19.84 -58.62
N LYS A 166 -14.63 -20.99 -58.16
CA LYS A 166 -15.45 -21.11 -56.95
C LYS A 166 -14.62 -21.32 -55.66
N ALA A 167 -13.30 -21.19 -55.72
CA ALA A 167 -12.41 -21.33 -54.56
C ALA A 167 -12.80 -20.40 -53.39
N ASP A 168 -13.20 -19.15 -53.68
CA ASP A 168 -13.64 -18.20 -52.66
C ASP A 168 -14.95 -18.61 -51.98
N GLU A 169 -15.84 -19.29 -52.70
CA GLU A 169 -17.10 -19.79 -52.17
C GLU A 169 -16.87 -21.02 -51.28
N LEU A 170 -16.01 -21.94 -51.73
CA LEU A 170 -15.56 -23.09 -50.94
C LEU A 170 -14.88 -22.65 -49.64
N SER A 171 -13.96 -21.68 -49.75
CA SER A 171 -13.26 -21.09 -48.61
C SER A 171 -14.25 -20.47 -47.61
N ARG A 172 -15.18 -19.65 -48.08
CA ARG A 172 -16.25 -19.08 -47.24
C ARG A 172 -17.09 -20.16 -46.55
N ARG A 173 -17.41 -21.25 -47.24
CA ARG A 173 -18.19 -22.35 -46.66
C ARG A 173 -17.42 -23.10 -45.58
N GLN A 174 -16.12 -23.31 -45.76
CA GLN A 174 -15.25 -23.91 -44.73
C GLN A 174 -15.11 -22.99 -43.51
N PHE A 175 -14.90 -21.69 -43.72
CA PHE A 175 -14.82 -20.70 -42.63
C PHE A 175 -16.13 -20.56 -41.85
N ALA A 176 -17.28 -20.78 -42.49
CA ALA A 176 -18.58 -20.76 -41.83
C ALA A 176 -18.74 -21.84 -40.74
N VAL A 177 -17.88 -22.87 -40.73
CA VAL A 177 -17.89 -23.95 -39.73
C VAL A 177 -17.06 -23.60 -38.48
N LEU A 178 -16.19 -22.58 -38.55
CA LEU A 178 -15.35 -22.16 -37.41
C LEU A 178 -16.14 -21.84 -36.14
N PRO A 179 -17.29 -21.12 -36.18
CA PRO A 179 -18.05 -20.84 -34.97
C PRO A 179 -18.52 -22.11 -34.24
N GLU A 180 -18.89 -23.16 -34.98
CA GLU A 180 -19.29 -24.45 -34.41
C GLU A 180 -18.11 -25.16 -33.74
N LEU A 181 -16.94 -25.16 -34.41
CA LEU A 181 -15.70 -25.69 -33.84
C LEU A 181 -15.31 -24.96 -32.55
N VAL A 182 -15.38 -23.63 -32.54
CA VAL A 182 -15.09 -22.80 -31.36
C VAL A 182 -16.08 -23.12 -30.24
N ALA A 183 -17.38 -23.18 -30.53
CA ALA A 183 -18.40 -23.49 -29.53
C ALA A 183 -18.23 -24.90 -28.92
N SER A 184 -17.81 -25.87 -29.74
CA SER A 184 -17.48 -27.23 -29.25
C SER A 184 -16.28 -27.20 -28.30
N PHE A 185 -15.21 -26.51 -28.68
CA PHE A 185 -14.02 -26.35 -27.84
C PHE A 185 -14.33 -25.62 -26.52
N GLU A 186 -15.09 -24.53 -26.57
CA GLU A 186 -15.50 -23.77 -25.39
C GLU A 186 -16.31 -24.64 -24.41
N ARG A 187 -17.26 -25.43 -24.92
CA ARG A 187 -18.03 -26.36 -24.09
C ARG A 187 -17.12 -27.37 -23.41
N ARG A 188 -16.16 -27.94 -24.14
CA ARG A 188 -15.22 -28.89 -23.57
C ARG A 188 -14.31 -28.27 -22.52
N LEU A 189 -13.81 -27.07 -22.79
CA LEU A 189 -12.99 -26.34 -21.82
C LEU A 189 -13.80 -26.05 -20.54
N ALA A 190 -15.06 -25.65 -20.68
CA ALA A 190 -15.95 -25.43 -19.55
C ALA A 190 -16.16 -26.72 -18.73
N GLU A 191 -16.37 -27.88 -19.37
CA GLU A 191 -16.48 -29.17 -18.68
C GLU A 191 -15.21 -29.50 -17.88
N VAL A 192 -14.04 -29.34 -18.49
CA VAL A 192 -12.74 -29.60 -17.84
C VAL A 192 -12.55 -28.67 -16.65
N LEU A 193 -12.81 -27.37 -16.81
CA LEU A 193 -12.67 -26.39 -15.75
C LEU A 193 -13.69 -26.61 -14.62
N ASN A 194 -14.92 -27.01 -14.94
CA ASN A 194 -15.94 -27.32 -13.94
C ASN A 194 -15.55 -28.51 -13.06
N ASN A 195 -14.94 -29.55 -13.65
CA ASN A 195 -14.45 -30.68 -12.87
C ASN A 195 -13.35 -30.26 -11.88
N LEU A 196 -12.48 -29.34 -12.30
CA LEU A 196 -11.37 -28.83 -11.49
C LEU A 196 -11.77 -27.71 -10.51
N SER A 197 -12.92 -27.08 -10.72
CA SER A 197 -13.46 -26.06 -9.79
C SER A 197 -14.23 -26.69 -8.64
N SER A 198 -14.78 -27.89 -8.83
CA SER A 198 -15.31 -28.69 -7.71
C SER A 198 -14.15 -29.04 -6.77
N GLY A 199 -14.26 -28.73 -5.47
CA GLY A 199 -13.21 -28.95 -4.45
C GLY A 199 -12.76 -30.41 -4.25
N ASN A 200 -13.16 -31.31 -5.14
CA ASN A 200 -12.81 -32.71 -5.22
C ASN A 200 -11.39 -32.96 -5.74
N TRP A 201 -10.73 -31.94 -6.28
CA TRP A 201 -9.41 -32.04 -6.93
C TRP A 201 -8.26 -31.42 -6.13
N PHE A 202 -8.49 -31.07 -4.86
CA PHE A 202 -7.40 -30.58 -4.02
C PHE A 202 -6.34 -31.64 -3.82
N THR A 203 -5.08 -31.24 -3.92
CA THR A 203 -3.97 -31.96 -3.29
C THR A 203 -4.24 -32.15 -1.81
N GLU A 204 -3.64 -33.17 -1.18
CA GLU A 204 -3.83 -33.43 0.25
C GLU A 204 -3.46 -32.21 1.11
N GLU A 205 -2.38 -31.52 0.75
CA GLU A 205 -1.93 -30.30 1.43
C GLU A 205 -2.93 -29.15 1.28
N MET A 206 -3.43 -28.89 0.06
CA MET A 206 -4.44 -27.87 -0.17
C MET A 206 -5.78 -28.22 0.48
N ALA A 207 -6.18 -29.49 0.46
CA ALA A 207 -7.42 -29.96 1.09
C ALA A 207 -7.39 -29.72 2.60
N SER A 208 -6.26 -30.03 3.24
CA SER A 208 -6.05 -29.76 4.66
C SER A 208 -6.09 -28.27 4.98
N ALA A 209 -5.36 -27.44 4.21
CA ALA A 209 -5.35 -25.99 4.40
C ALA A 209 -6.73 -25.35 4.14
N TRP A 210 -7.46 -25.85 3.14
CA TRP A 210 -8.81 -25.39 2.82
C TRP A 210 -9.82 -25.77 3.90
N ALA A 211 -9.72 -26.98 4.46
CA ALA A 211 -10.57 -27.41 5.57
C ALA A 211 -10.36 -26.54 6.82
N GLN A 212 -9.10 -26.23 7.15
CA GLN A 212 -8.78 -25.30 8.24
C GLN A 212 -9.35 -23.91 7.99
N TYR A 213 -9.22 -23.40 6.76
CA TYR A 213 -9.81 -22.13 6.37
C TYR A 213 -11.33 -22.13 6.53
N GLN A 214 -12.03 -23.15 6.01
CA GLN A 214 -13.48 -23.28 6.13
C GLN A 214 -13.93 -23.31 7.58
N GLN A 215 -13.27 -24.11 8.42
CA GLN A 215 -13.56 -24.16 9.85
C GLN A 215 -13.37 -22.78 10.51
N SER A 216 -12.30 -22.07 10.17
CA SER A 216 -12.04 -20.73 10.72
C SER A 216 -13.10 -19.71 10.35
N VAL A 217 -13.68 -19.82 9.14
CA VAL A 217 -14.77 -18.98 8.67
C VAL A 217 -16.05 -19.34 9.42
N GLU A 218 -16.42 -20.62 9.50
CA GLU A 218 -17.61 -21.08 10.22
C GLU A 218 -17.59 -20.67 11.71
N ASP A 219 -16.43 -20.80 12.37
CA ASP A 219 -16.24 -20.36 13.75
C ASP A 219 -16.44 -18.84 13.89
N GLU A 220 -15.92 -18.04 12.96
CA GLU A 220 -16.09 -16.58 12.97
C GLU A 220 -17.53 -16.15 12.67
N GLU A 221 -18.21 -16.79 11.72
CA GLU A 221 -19.62 -16.55 11.43
C GLU A 221 -20.47 -16.88 12.67
N LEU A 222 -20.14 -17.95 13.39
CA LEU A 222 -20.81 -18.36 14.62
C LEU A 222 -20.57 -17.38 15.77
N GLU A 223 -19.32 -16.93 15.96
CA GLU A 223 -19.00 -15.88 16.95
C GLU A 223 -19.76 -14.59 16.62
N THR A 224 -19.74 -14.15 15.36
CA THR A 224 -20.46 -12.95 14.90
C THR A 224 -21.97 -13.08 15.14
N ALA A 225 -22.55 -14.24 14.84
CA ALA A 225 -23.96 -14.50 15.10
C ALA A 225 -24.29 -14.45 16.59
N ARG A 226 -23.44 -15.01 17.46
CA ARG A 226 -23.61 -14.93 18.93
C ARG A 226 -23.53 -13.49 19.43
N GLU A 227 -22.61 -12.69 18.91
CA GLU A 227 -22.48 -11.27 19.25
C GLU A 227 -23.73 -10.49 18.86
N LEU A 228 -24.22 -10.66 17.63
CA LEU A 228 -25.44 -10.00 17.16
C LEU A 228 -26.66 -10.37 18.00
N ILE A 229 -26.81 -11.66 18.37
CA ILE A 229 -27.88 -12.10 19.27
C ILE A 229 -27.75 -11.45 20.65
N THR A 230 -26.53 -11.35 21.18
CA THR A 230 -26.26 -10.75 22.48
C THR A 230 -26.62 -9.26 22.49
N LEU A 231 -26.30 -8.54 21.41
CA LEU A 231 -26.62 -7.12 21.25
C LEU A 231 -28.13 -6.83 21.33
N VAL A 232 -28.97 -7.77 20.90
CA VAL A 232 -30.43 -7.65 20.97
C VAL A 232 -31.03 -8.33 22.21
N GLY A 233 -30.21 -8.82 23.14
CA GLY A 233 -30.65 -9.50 24.37
C GLY A 233 -31.24 -10.90 24.16
N GLY A 234 -30.92 -11.57 23.06
CA GLY A 234 -31.41 -12.91 22.75
C GLY A 234 -30.56 -14.05 23.33
N ASN A 235 -31.00 -15.29 23.14
CA ASN A 235 -30.25 -16.49 23.56
C ASN A 235 -29.19 -16.88 22.51
N GLN A 236 -27.90 -16.84 22.88
CA GLN A 236 -26.77 -17.21 22.04
C GLN A 236 -26.84 -18.64 21.45
N ASP A 237 -27.54 -19.56 22.11
CA ASP A 237 -27.73 -20.94 21.62
C ASP A 237 -28.53 -21.00 20.31
N ALA A 238 -29.19 -19.89 19.93
CA ALA A 238 -29.88 -19.77 18.64
C ALA A 238 -28.92 -19.52 17.46
N ALA A 239 -27.63 -19.20 17.70
CA ALA A 239 -26.68 -18.80 16.65
C ALA A 239 -26.53 -19.84 15.52
N PRO A 240 -26.37 -21.16 15.77
CA PRO A 240 -26.29 -22.15 14.69
C PRO A 240 -27.55 -22.20 13.81
N LYS A 241 -28.73 -21.97 14.41
CA LYS A 241 -30.00 -21.95 13.68
C LYS A 241 -30.14 -20.72 12.77
N LEU A 242 -29.49 -19.60 13.14
CA LEU A 242 -29.45 -18.40 12.30
C LEU A 242 -28.52 -18.61 11.10
N LEU A 243 -27.35 -19.21 11.29
CA LEU A 243 -26.43 -19.53 10.19
C LEU A 243 -27.06 -20.47 9.14
N GLY A 244 -27.95 -21.37 9.56
CA GLY A 244 -28.72 -22.20 8.63
C GLY A 244 -29.78 -21.45 7.80
N ARG A 245 -30.02 -20.16 8.07
CA ARG A 245 -31.06 -19.34 7.41
C ARG A 245 -30.52 -18.06 6.77
N PHE A 246 -29.45 -17.52 7.34
CA PHE A 246 -28.87 -16.25 6.97
C PHE A 246 -27.38 -16.41 6.81
N TRP A 247 -26.83 -15.80 5.78
CA TRP A 247 -25.39 -15.61 5.70
C TRP A 247 -24.99 -14.44 6.60
N ILE A 248 -24.16 -14.71 7.59
CA ILE A 248 -23.72 -13.74 8.60
C ILE A 248 -22.20 -13.64 8.51
N ALA A 249 -21.70 -12.55 7.95
CA ALA A 249 -20.27 -12.27 7.90
C ALA A 249 -19.95 -11.02 8.74
N PRO A 250 -18.77 -10.97 9.39
CA PRO A 250 -18.32 -9.74 10.02
C PRO A 250 -18.25 -8.65 8.95
N ARG A 251 -18.75 -7.46 9.30
CA ARG A 251 -18.66 -6.31 8.42
C ARG A 251 -17.18 -6.02 8.22
N GLU A 252 -16.66 -6.23 7.01
CA GLU A 252 -15.34 -5.71 6.65
C GLU A 252 -15.33 -4.23 6.99
N VAL A 253 -14.56 -3.86 8.02
CA VAL A 253 -14.24 -2.47 8.28
C VAL A 253 -13.33 -2.06 7.14
N ARG A 254 -13.91 -1.71 5.99
CA ARG A 254 -13.20 -0.97 4.94
C ARG A 254 -12.75 0.33 5.59
N GLN A 255 -11.49 0.37 6.01
CA GLN A 255 -10.77 1.58 6.36
C GLN A 255 -10.32 2.27 5.08
#